data_AF-A0A1H8A2R3-F1
#
_entry.id   AF-A0A1H8A2R3-F1
#
_cell.length_a   1.000
_cell.length_b   1.000
_cell.length_c   1.000
_cell.angle_alpha   90.00
_cell.angle_beta   90.00
_cell.angle_gamma   90.00
#
_symmetry.space_group_name_H-M   'P 1'
#
loop_
_entity.id
_entity.type
_entity.pdbx_description
1 polymer ?
#
loop_
_entity_poly.entity_id
_entity_poly.type
_entity_poly.pdbx_seq_one_letter_code
_entity_poly.pdbx_strand_id
1 'polypeptide(L)'
;MRKQLVSILLVLANIGLLQAKEFSGGGMEPFWDVILKHQNDELYQAVLSYPNETGITEVRGIVERYDHKDYSTYNGQGSDGKPLSIMLIEKPCVTEGKGDTLSHLVIVNQRFDGCGGDVLIDSDEGENDDTENENWQRSQGDFQKAKKLNTRGFRLYKQRKYYQALPLFLQATKADRHYALGYYNFACTASIVAPTLDCSQDESITSAVSLYDVIQALKKAVSLDPVRRERSKTDPDLALVRKSAQYYREVLGYSPNNNAEFTKILRRSVWRQGDDDYPKDGKPARLFFRANNVVEMRRYRGKDEYSGSPDRIISITGHYRVHNGAVTITLNDKSTTGRLTSDSDLYFPDAFRQNVLPSQIFGYLFPIHCPTSGREW
;
A
#
# COMPACT_ATOMS: atom_id res chain seq x y z
N MET A 1 -39.66 37.48 -44.03
CA MET A 1 -38.90 36.25 -44.33
C MET A 1 -37.63 36.17 -43.49
N ARG A 2 -37.71 35.65 -42.26
CA ARG A 2 -36.59 35.20 -41.39
C ARG A 2 -37.17 34.84 -40.02
N LYS A 3 -37.85 33.69 -39.92
CA LYS A 3 -38.28 33.06 -38.64
C LYS A 3 -38.78 31.60 -38.79
N GLN A 4 -38.42 30.91 -39.88
CA GLN A 4 -38.86 29.52 -40.16
C GLN A 4 -37.72 28.56 -40.54
N LEU A 5 -36.49 28.81 -40.05
CA LEU A 5 -35.35 27.92 -40.28
C LEU A 5 -34.75 27.31 -39.00
N VAL A 6 -35.33 27.59 -37.83
CA VAL A 6 -34.83 27.09 -36.54
C VAL A 6 -35.52 25.79 -36.09
N SER A 7 -36.62 25.39 -36.73
CA SER A 7 -37.41 24.22 -36.29
C SER A 7 -37.20 22.95 -37.12
N ILE A 8 -36.33 22.96 -38.13
CA ILE A 8 -36.00 21.77 -38.95
C ILE A 8 -34.62 21.18 -38.58
N LEU A 9 -33.76 21.94 -37.90
CA LEU A 9 -32.48 21.44 -37.37
C LEU A 9 -32.60 20.71 -36.01
N LEU A 10 -33.76 20.79 -35.35
CA LEU A 10 -34.02 20.11 -34.07
C LEU A 10 -34.71 18.73 -34.21
N VAL A 11 -35.00 18.29 -35.44
CA VAL A 11 -35.64 16.98 -35.70
C VAL A 11 -34.64 15.94 -36.25
N LEU A 12 -33.44 16.35 -36.67
CA LEU A 12 -32.38 15.43 -37.10
C LEU A 12 -31.36 15.06 -36.00
N ALA A 13 -31.49 15.63 -34.79
CA ALA A 13 -30.69 15.24 -33.63
C ALA A 13 -31.25 14.04 -32.84
N ASN A 14 -32.36 13.44 -33.29
CA ASN A 14 -33.06 12.35 -32.58
C ASN A 14 -33.11 11.02 -33.35
N ILE A 15 -32.34 10.84 -34.44
CA ILE A 15 -32.25 9.57 -35.18
C ILE A 15 -30.81 9.03 -35.18
N GLY A 16 -30.25 8.95 -33.98
CA GLY A 16 -28.93 8.40 -33.72
C GLY A 16 -28.76 8.22 -32.21
N LEU A 17 -29.57 7.34 -31.63
CA LEU A 17 -29.33 6.81 -30.29
C LEU A 17 -27.98 6.06 -30.30
N LEU A 18 -26.89 6.82 -30.18
CA LEU A 18 -25.61 6.33 -29.69
C LEU A 18 -25.90 5.74 -28.31
N GLN A 19 -25.89 4.42 -28.22
CA GLN A 19 -25.80 3.74 -26.93
C GLN A 19 -24.43 4.07 -26.33
N ALA A 20 -24.35 5.19 -25.61
CA ALA A 20 -23.16 5.52 -24.84
C ALA A 20 -23.02 4.46 -23.73
N LYS A 21 -22.05 3.57 -23.87
CA LYS A 21 -21.68 2.62 -22.82
C LYS A 21 -20.83 3.38 -21.81
N GLU A 22 -21.39 3.59 -20.62
CA GLU A 22 -20.69 4.20 -19.49
C GLU A 22 -20.03 3.10 -18.68
N PHE A 23 -18.71 3.22 -18.49
CA PHE A 23 -17.95 2.34 -17.61
C PHE A 23 -17.53 3.15 -16.37
N SER A 24 -17.80 2.60 -15.20
CA SER A 24 -17.30 3.12 -13.92
C SER A 24 -16.48 2.03 -13.24
N GLY A 25 -15.35 2.41 -12.64
CA GLY A 25 -14.48 1.51 -11.90
C GLY A 25 -13.65 2.27 -10.88
N GLY A 26 -13.36 1.63 -9.75
CA GLY A 26 -12.47 2.15 -8.71
C GLY A 26 -11.00 1.81 -9.01
N GLY A 27 -10.10 2.77 -8.82
CA GLY A 27 -8.66 2.60 -8.96
C GLY A 27 -7.96 2.27 -7.64
N MET A 28 -6.71 1.82 -7.70
CA MET A 28 -5.79 1.93 -6.57
C MET A 28 -5.29 3.38 -6.50
N GLU A 29 -5.21 3.93 -5.29
CA GLU A 29 -4.91 5.34 -5.00
C GLU A 29 -3.85 6.00 -5.92
N PRO A 30 -4.02 7.29 -6.29
CA PRO A 30 -4.95 8.25 -5.69
C PRO A 30 -6.33 8.35 -6.37
N PHE A 31 -6.62 7.60 -7.44
CA PHE A 31 -7.85 7.82 -8.20
C PHE A 31 -9.05 7.08 -7.58
N TRP A 32 -10.09 7.83 -7.24
CA TRP A 32 -11.32 7.31 -6.62
C TRP A 32 -12.33 6.84 -7.66
N ASP A 33 -12.44 7.55 -8.79
CA ASP A 33 -13.37 7.20 -9.87
C ASP A 33 -12.75 7.43 -11.25
N VAL A 34 -12.97 6.47 -12.14
CA VAL A 34 -12.70 6.60 -13.58
C VAL A 34 -14.00 6.44 -14.35
N ILE A 35 -14.41 7.48 -15.08
CA ILE A 35 -15.58 7.43 -15.97
C ILE A 35 -15.11 7.52 -17.41
N LEU A 36 -15.40 6.50 -18.21
CA LEU A 36 -15.15 6.49 -19.65
C LEU A 36 -16.49 6.61 -20.40
N LYS A 37 -16.66 7.68 -21.17
CA LYS A 37 -17.83 7.90 -22.04
C LYS A 37 -17.41 7.78 -23.50
N HIS A 38 -17.97 6.80 -24.18
CA HIS A 38 -17.76 6.60 -25.62
C HIS A 38 -18.31 7.81 -26.40
N GLN A 39 -17.45 8.49 -27.17
CA GLN A 39 -17.87 9.59 -28.04
C GLN A 39 -18.06 9.14 -29.49
N ASN A 40 -17.11 8.38 -30.06
CA ASN A 40 -17.12 7.77 -31.40
C ASN A 40 -16.23 6.51 -31.38
N ASP A 41 -16.16 5.75 -32.50
CA ASP A 41 -15.61 4.38 -32.61
C ASP A 41 -14.30 4.09 -31.84
N GLU A 42 -13.40 5.07 -31.66
CA GLU A 42 -12.13 4.88 -30.93
C GLU A 42 -11.84 5.94 -29.85
N LEU A 43 -12.70 6.96 -29.71
CA LEU A 43 -12.48 8.10 -28.80
C LEU A 43 -13.40 8.07 -27.59
N TYR A 44 -12.80 8.18 -26.42
CA TYR A 44 -13.47 8.20 -25.13
C TYR A 44 -13.18 9.50 -24.40
N GLN A 45 -14.21 10.06 -23.78
CA GLN A 45 -14.04 11.10 -22.77
C GLN A 45 -13.76 10.41 -21.43
N ALA A 46 -12.57 10.63 -20.89
CA ALA A 46 -12.17 10.17 -19.56
C ALA A 46 -12.38 11.28 -18.53
N VAL A 47 -12.96 10.94 -17.38
CA VAL A 47 -12.97 11.79 -16.18
C VAL A 47 -12.32 10.99 -15.06
N LEU A 48 -11.27 11.56 -14.49
CA LEU A 48 -10.51 11.00 -13.37
C LEU A 48 -10.66 11.90 -12.17
N SER A 49 -11.13 11.34 -11.05
CA SER A 49 -11.29 12.09 -9.81
C SER A 49 -10.33 11.55 -8.75
N TYR A 50 -9.56 12.43 -8.11
CA TYR A 50 -8.68 12.06 -7.00
C TYR A 50 -8.70 13.12 -5.89
N PRO A 51 -8.55 12.73 -4.61
CA PRO A 51 -8.45 13.67 -3.51
C PRO A 51 -7.07 14.34 -3.53
N ASN A 52 -7.01 15.60 -3.14
CA ASN A 52 -5.79 16.32 -2.83
C ASN A 52 -6.01 17.15 -1.54
N GLU A 53 -5.02 17.99 -1.19
CA GLU A 53 -5.08 18.80 0.04
C GLU A 53 -6.21 19.84 0.05
N THR A 54 -6.71 20.25 -1.13
CA THR A 54 -7.75 21.27 -1.28
C THR A 54 -9.14 20.73 -1.58
N GLY A 55 -9.30 19.41 -1.78
CA GLY A 55 -10.58 18.77 -2.09
C GLY A 55 -10.45 17.61 -3.05
N ILE A 56 -11.39 17.49 -4.00
CA ILE A 56 -11.34 16.50 -5.08
C ILE A 56 -10.95 17.26 -6.36
N THR A 57 -9.88 16.81 -7.01
CA THR A 57 -9.50 17.30 -8.34
C THR A 57 -10.05 16.36 -9.41
N GLU A 58 -10.64 16.94 -10.44
CA GLU A 58 -11.06 16.23 -11.64
C GLU A 58 -10.11 16.54 -12.79
N VAL A 59 -9.55 15.50 -13.41
CA VAL A 59 -8.84 15.60 -14.69
C VAL A 59 -9.71 15.00 -15.78
N ARG A 60 -10.08 15.83 -16.75
CA ARG A 60 -10.86 15.43 -17.93
C ARG A 60 -9.93 15.28 -19.12
N GLY A 61 -10.07 14.25 -19.92
CA GLY A 61 -9.23 14.05 -21.11
C GLY A 61 -9.96 13.33 -22.23
N ILE A 62 -9.43 13.45 -23.45
CA ILE A 62 -9.84 12.61 -24.58
C ILE A 62 -8.78 11.54 -24.74
N VAL A 63 -9.21 10.27 -24.75
CA VAL A 63 -8.31 9.11 -24.82
C VAL A 63 -8.74 8.17 -25.95
N GLU A 64 -7.75 7.58 -26.60
CA GLU A 64 -7.91 6.56 -27.65
C GLU A 64 -7.70 5.18 -27.06
N ARG A 65 -8.55 4.22 -27.46
CA ARG A 65 -8.48 2.83 -27.00
C ARG A 65 -7.49 2.01 -27.85
N TYR A 66 -6.66 1.23 -27.19
CA TYR A 66 -5.73 0.26 -27.77
C TYR A 66 -5.94 -1.09 -27.10
N ASP A 67 -6.35 -2.10 -27.88
CA ASP A 67 -6.61 -3.44 -27.36
C ASP A 67 -5.34 -4.32 -27.41
N HIS A 68 -5.06 -4.96 -26.28
CA HIS A 68 -4.03 -5.99 -26.15
C HIS A 68 -4.71 -7.33 -25.88
N LYS A 69 -3.93 -8.42 -25.91
CA LYS A 69 -4.47 -9.77 -25.73
C LYS A 69 -5.23 -9.95 -24.40
N ASP A 70 -4.75 -9.32 -23.33
CA ASP A 70 -5.22 -9.57 -21.96
C ASP A 70 -5.72 -8.30 -21.25
N TYR A 71 -5.71 -7.13 -21.91
CA TYR A 71 -6.13 -5.84 -21.36
C TYR A 71 -6.35 -4.79 -22.46
N SER A 72 -7.02 -3.68 -22.13
CA SER A 72 -7.12 -2.51 -22.99
C SER A 72 -6.39 -1.33 -22.35
N THR A 73 -5.73 -0.50 -23.16
CA THR A 73 -5.15 0.77 -22.71
C THR A 73 -5.85 1.94 -23.38
N TYR A 74 -6.04 3.03 -22.65
CA TYR A 74 -6.62 4.27 -23.14
C TYR A 74 -5.57 5.37 -22.97
N ASN A 75 -5.09 5.94 -24.06
CA ASN A 75 -4.01 6.93 -24.04
C ASN A 75 -4.48 8.26 -24.65
N GLY A 76 -4.09 9.38 -24.06
CA GLY A 76 -4.43 10.70 -24.57
C GLY A 76 -3.82 11.82 -23.76
N GLN A 77 -4.49 12.96 -23.74
CA GLN A 77 -4.08 14.13 -22.94
C GLN A 77 -5.20 14.56 -22.00
N GLY A 78 -4.82 14.88 -20.76
CA GLY A 78 -5.66 15.54 -19.79
C GLY A 78 -5.88 17.01 -20.14
N SER A 79 -6.87 17.62 -19.49
CA SER A 79 -7.23 19.04 -19.59
C SER A 79 -6.14 19.95 -19.02
N ASP A 80 -5.24 19.39 -18.23
CA ASP A 80 -4.00 20.01 -17.75
C ASP A 80 -2.84 19.93 -18.78
N GLY A 81 -3.09 19.36 -19.97
CA GLY A 81 -2.10 19.17 -21.02
C GLY A 81 -1.14 18.00 -20.77
N LYS A 82 -1.28 17.28 -19.65
CA LYS A 82 -0.38 16.15 -19.32
C LYS A 82 -0.82 14.87 -20.02
N PRO A 83 0.11 13.97 -20.38
CA PRO A 83 -0.23 12.66 -20.89
C PRO A 83 -1.10 11.88 -19.89
N LEU A 84 -2.15 11.25 -20.40
CA LEU A 84 -3.08 10.44 -19.64
C LEU A 84 -3.09 9.01 -20.18
N SER A 85 -2.81 8.04 -19.32
CA SER A 85 -2.86 6.61 -19.66
C SER A 85 -3.67 5.83 -18.64
N ILE A 86 -4.67 5.09 -19.11
CA ILE A 86 -5.55 4.24 -18.29
C ILE A 86 -5.45 2.82 -18.82
N MET A 87 -5.12 1.86 -17.97
CA MET A 87 -5.12 0.43 -18.28
C MET A 87 -6.34 -0.22 -17.64
N LEU A 88 -7.18 -0.84 -18.47
CA LEU A 88 -8.34 -1.61 -18.06
C LEU A 88 -8.01 -3.10 -18.17
N ILE A 89 -8.00 -3.80 -17.05
CA ILE A 89 -7.83 -5.24 -17.00
C ILE A 89 -9.20 -5.85 -16.70
N GLU A 90 -9.81 -6.46 -17.72
CA GLU A 90 -11.03 -7.25 -17.55
C GLU A 90 -10.66 -8.59 -16.91
N LYS A 91 -10.92 -8.74 -15.62
CA LYS A 91 -10.82 -10.04 -14.95
C LYS A 91 -12.25 -10.55 -14.67
N PRO A 92 -12.59 -11.79 -15.08
CA PRO A 92 -13.84 -12.39 -14.65
C PRO A 92 -13.79 -12.57 -13.12
N CYS A 93 -14.60 -11.80 -12.40
CA CYS A 93 -14.87 -12.06 -11.00
C CYS A 93 -15.93 -13.16 -10.94
N VAL A 94 -15.51 -14.38 -10.61
CA VAL A 94 -16.44 -15.47 -10.31
C VAL A 94 -16.96 -15.24 -8.90
N THR A 95 -18.06 -14.50 -8.76
CA THR A 95 -18.83 -14.47 -7.52
C THR A 95 -19.75 -15.70 -7.50
N GLU A 96 -19.55 -16.59 -6.54
CA GLU A 96 -20.43 -17.76 -6.37
C GLU A 96 -21.89 -17.32 -6.19
N GLY A 97 -22.78 -17.87 -7.03
CA GLY A 97 -24.20 -17.98 -6.72
C GLY A 97 -25.14 -16.90 -7.25
N LYS A 98 -24.67 -15.84 -7.92
CA LYS A 98 -25.52 -14.91 -8.68
C LYS A 98 -24.78 -14.49 -9.95
N GLY A 99 -25.49 -14.50 -11.08
CA GLY A 99 -24.93 -14.50 -12.44
C GLY A 99 -23.78 -13.52 -12.69
N ASP A 100 -22.95 -13.89 -13.67
CA ASP A 100 -21.72 -13.23 -14.09
C ASP A 100 -21.80 -11.70 -14.02
N THR A 101 -21.24 -11.13 -12.95
CA THR A 101 -20.95 -9.69 -12.87
C THR A 101 -19.47 -9.50 -13.17
N LEU A 102 -19.18 -9.03 -14.38
CA LEU A 102 -17.83 -8.62 -14.74
C LEU A 102 -17.45 -7.42 -13.86
N SER A 103 -16.47 -7.60 -12.98
CA SER A 103 -15.82 -6.48 -12.30
C SER A 103 -14.62 -6.04 -13.13
N HIS A 104 -14.29 -4.75 -13.13
CA HIS A 104 -13.19 -4.21 -13.92
C HIS A 104 -12.12 -3.65 -12.99
N LEU A 105 -10.86 -4.06 -13.19
CA LEU A 105 -9.72 -3.46 -12.49
C LEU A 105 -9.15 -2.34 -13.37
N VAL A 106 -9.13 -1.12 -12.84
CA VAL A 106 -8.63 0.06 -13.55
C VAL A 106 -7.31 0.51 -12.92
N ILE A 107 -6.24 0.57 -13.71
CA ILE A 107 -4.93 1.10 -13.31
C ILE A 107 -4.68 2.38 -14.09
N VAL A 108 -4.50 3.51 -13.41
CA VAL A 108 -4.28 4.81 -14.05
C VAL A 108 -2.81 5.21 -13.88
N ASN A 109 -2.09 5.39 -14.98
CA ASN A 109 -0.72 5.89 -15.00
C ASN A 109 -0.72 7.33 -15.54
N GLN A 110 -0.70 8.31 -14.63
CA GLN A 110 -0.34 9.68 -14.99
C GLN A 110 1.14 9.88 -14.66
N ARG A 111 1.96 10.22 -15.66
CA ARG A 111 3.38 10.50 -15.45
C ARG A 111 3.50 11.90 -14.85
N PHE A 112 3.70 11.98 -13.55
CA PHE A 112 4.15 13.22 -12.91
C PHE A 112 5.66 13.33 -13.11
N ASP A 113 6.12 14.28 -13.93
CA ASP A 113 7.54 14.62 -14.08
C ASP A 113 8.06 15.40 -12.85
N GLY A 114 7.87 14.84 -11.65
CA GLY A 114 8.17 15.49 -10.37
C GLY A 114 8.78 14.56 -9.32
N CYS A 115 9.46 13.50 -9.73
CA CYS A 115 10.24 12.65 -8.82
C CYS A 115 11.73 12.98 -8.95
N GLY A 116 12.22 13.90 -8.12
CA GLY A 116 13.64 14.19 -7.96
C GLY A 116 13.84 15.22 -6.87
N GLY A 117 14.16 14.78 -5.66
CA GLY A 117 14.67 15.68 -4.64
C GLY A 117 16.06 16.16 -5.04
N ASP A 118 16.22 17.47 -5.20
CA ASP A 118 17.47 18.18 -4.98
C ASP A 118 17.14 19.62 -4.57
N VAL A 119 17.81 20.05 -3.51
CA VAL A 119 17.87 21.44 -3.06
C VAL A 119 18.68 22.21 -4.10
N LEU A 120 18.06 23.18 -4.76
CA LEU A 120 18.76 24.31 -5.38
C LEU A 120 18.09 25.61 -4.95
N ILE A 121 18.90 26.45 -4.32
CA ILE A 121 18.66 27.84 -3.99
C ILE A 121 19.04 28.69 -5.22
N ASP A 122 18.29 29.79 -5.41
CA ASP A 122 18.43 30.91 -6.37
C ASP A 122 18.06 30.62 -7.84
N SER A 123 17.29 31.47 -8.54
CA SER A 123 16.97 32.90 -8.37
C SER A 123 15.73 33.30 -9.19
N ASP A 124 14.97 34.31 -8.71
CA ASP A 124 14.11 35.27 -9.45
C ASP A 124 13.06 34.68 -10.43
N GLU A 125 11.74 34.91 -10.33
CA GLU A 125 10.98 36.12 -10.00
C GLU A 125 9.58 35.75 -9.45
N GLY A 126 9.21 36.36 -8.32
CA GLY A 126 7.86 36.89 -8.06
C GLY A 126 6.63 35.99 -8.17
N GLU A 127 6.39 35.16 -7.16
CA GLU A 127 5.03 34.92 -6.67
C GLU A 127 5.11 34.70 -5.16
N ASN A 128 4.31 35.45 -4.39
CA ASN A 128 4.26 35.38 -2.93
C ASN A 128 3.73 34.00 -2.53
N ASP A 129 4.63 33.04 -2.35
CA ASP A 129 4.37 31.81 -1.62
C ASP A 129 4.30 32.16 -0.14
N ASP A 130 3.08 32.28 0.35
CA ASP A 130 2.74 32.30 1.76
C ASP A 130 3.29 31.02 2.39
N THR A 131 4.56 31.05 2.78
CA THR A 131 5.13 30.11 3.73
C THR A 131 4.36 30.29 5.02
N GLU A 132 3.26 29.54 5.10
CA GLU A 132 2.36 29.43 6.21
C GLU A 132 3.18 29.15 7.47
N ASN A 133 3.41 30.23 8.20
CA ASN A 133 3.67 30.23 9.61
C ASN A 133 2.37 29.77 10.29
N GLU A 134 2.05 28.49 10.11
CA GLU A 134 0.86 27.79 10.59
C GLU A 134 0.95 27.71 12.12
N ASN A 135 0.68 28.85 12.74
CA ASN A 135 0.43 29.00 14.16
C ASN A 135 -0.94 28.38 14.46
N TRP A 136 -1.04 27.04 14.30
CA TRP A 136 -2.20 26.25 14.68
C TRP A 136 -2.38 26.38 16.19
N GLN A 137 -3.12 27.39 16.61
CA GLN A 137 -3.70 27.42 17.94
C GLN A 137 -4.67 26.25 18.02
N ARG A 138 -4.14 25.12 18.48
CA ARG A 138 -4.88 23.89 18.78
C ARG A 138 -6.14 24.27 19.54
N SER A 139 -7.30 24.10 18.91
CA SER A 139 -8.54 24.45 19.57
C SER A 139 -8.65 23.57 20.83
N GLN A 140 -8.84 24.19 21.99
CA GLN A 140 -8.97 23.45 23.24
C GLN A 140 -10.13 22.44 23.17
N GLY A 141 -11.16 22.73 22.36
CA GLY A 141 -12.28 21.83 22.09
C GLY A 141 -11.87 20.52 21.44
N ASP A 142 -11.05 20.57 20.40
CA ASP A 142 -10.61 19.39 19.64
C ASP A 142 -9.75 18.46 20.49
N PHE A 143 -8.80 19.02 21.25
CA PHE A 143 -7.99 18.24 22.18
C PHE A 143 -8.84 17.52 23.23
N GLN A 144 -9.83 18.20 23.83
CA GLN A 144 -10.70 17.56 24.83
C GLN A 144 -11.59 16.48 24.21
N LYS A 145 -12.07 16.68 22.97
CA LYS A 145 -12.82 15.67 22.23
C LYS A 145 -11.96 14.44 21.95
N ALA A 146 -10.75 14.62 21.42
CA ALA A 146 -9.80 13.54 21.16
C ALA A 146 -9.44 12.77 22.45
N LYS A 147 -9.16 13.49 23.54
CA LYS A 147 -8.88 12.89 24.86
C LYS A 147 -10.04 12.03 25.38
N LYS A 148 -11.28 12.52 25.28
CA LYS A 148 -12.48 11.76 25.68
C LYS A 148 -12.66 10.50 24.84
N LEU A 149 -12.56 10.60 23.52
CA LEU A 149 -12.64 9.46 22.59
C LEU A 149 -11.58 8.40 22.91
N ASN A 150 -10.31 8.83 23.03
CA ASN A 150 -9.20 7.95 23.38
C ASN A 150 -9.37 7.29 24.75
N THR A 151 -9.89 8.03 25.75
CA THR A 151 -10.15 7.46 27.09
C THR A 151 -11.22 6.37 27.02
N ARG A 152 -12.30 6.59 26.25
CA ARG A 152 -13.34 5.57 26.04
C ARG A 152 -12.79 4.36 25.29
N GLY A 153 -12.01 4.58 24.23
CA GLY A 153 -11.30 3.51 23.50
C GLY A 153 -10.40 2.70 24.42
N PHE A 154 -9.63 3.37 25.29
CA PHE A 154 -8.73 2.71 26.23
C PHE A 154 -9.45 1.84 27.27
N ARG A 155 -10.64 2.27 27.73
CA ARG A 155 -11.48 1.43 28.61
C ARG A 155 -11.93 0.15 27.89
N LEU A 156 -12.37 0.24 26.63
CA LEU A 156 -12.74 -0.92 25.83
C LEU A 156 -11.54 -1.83 25.55
N TYR A 157 -10.39 -1.25 25.22
CA TYR A 157 -9.13 -1.95 25.04
C TYR A 157 -8.74 -2.74 26.31
N LYS A 158 -8.85 -2.15 27.51
CA LYS A 158 -8.59 -2.84 28.79
C LYS A 158 -9.56 -4.00 29.05
N GLN A 159 -10.77 -3.95 28.49
CA GLN A 159 -11.74 -5.04 28.50
C GLN A 159 -11.51 -6.06 27.37
N ARG A 160 -10.39 -5.96 26.63
CA ARG A 160 -10.07 -6.77 25.43
C ARG A 160 -11.09 -6.66 24.30
N LYS A 161 -11.90 -5.59 24.28
CA LYS A 161 -12.86 -5.29 23.22
C LYS A 161 -12.18 -4.49 22.10
N TYR A 162 -11.14 -5.07 21.50
CA TYR A 162 -10.23 -4.37 20.57
C TYR A 162 -10.95 -3.82 19.34
N TYR A 163 -11.82 -4.61 18.73
CA TYR A 163 -12.65 -4.21 17.58
C TYR A 163 -13.51 -2.96 17.86
N GLN A 164 -14.03 -2.82 19.08
CA GLN A 164 -14.82 -1.65 19.47
C GLN A 164 -13.93 -0.46 19.89
N ALA A 165 -12.73 -0.74 20.40
CA ALA A 165 -11.77 0.28 20.82
C ALA A 165 -11.12 0.99 19.63
N LEU A 166 -10.79 0.23 18.58
CA LEU A 166 -10.10 0.71 17.40
C LEU A 166 -10.76 1.93 16.72
N PRO A 167 -12.07 1.92 16.37
CA PRO A 167 -12.71 3.08 15.75
C PRO A 167 -12.72 4.31 16.66
N LEU A 168 -12.73 4.15 17.99
CA LEU A 168 -12.63 5.28 18.91
C LEU A 168 -11.23 5.91 18.92
N PHE A 169 -10.17 5.10 18.78
CA PHE A 169 -8.82 5.64 18.63
C PHE A 169 -8.65 6.36 17.30
N LEU A 170 -9.18 5.80 16.21
CA LEU A 170 -9.19 6.47 14.90
C LEU A 170 -9.99 7.77 14.93
N GLN A 171 -11.15 7.80 15.60
CA GLN A 171 -11.89 9.05 15.79
C GLN A 171 -11.10 10.06 16.64
N ALA A 172 -10.29 9.61 17.60
CA ALA A 172 -9.45 10.49 18.39
C ALA A 172 -8.34 11.14 17.55
N THR A 173 -7.72 10.40 16.61
CA THR A 173 -6.70 10.98 15.71
C THR A 173 -7.30 11.97 14.71
N LYS A 174 -8.54 11.74 14.27
CA LYS A 174 -9.29 12.67 13.42
C LYS A 174 -9.74 13.92 14.18
N ALA A 175 -10.15 13.77 15.44
CA ALA A 175 -10.59 14.90 16.26
C ALA A 175 -9.45 15.87 16.59
N ASP A 176 -8.22 15.38 16.75
CA ASP A 176 -7.04 16.22 16.96
C ASP A 176 -5.80 15.56 16.38
N ARG A 177 -5.32 16.11 15.26
CA ARG A 177 -4.17 15.59 14.51
C ARG A 177 -2.83 15.71 15.27
N HIS A 178 -2.79 16.46 16.37
CA HIS A 178 -1.62 16.64 17.25
C HIS A 178 -1.72 15.81 18.54
N TYR A 179 -2.70 14.90 18.65
CA TYR A 179 -2.87 14.06 19.84
C TYR A 179 -2.10 12.74 19.73
N ALA A 180 -0.81 12.77 20.04
CA ALA A 180 0.13 11.64 19.91
C ALA A 180 -0.40 10.32 20.51
N LEU A 181 -1.04 10.37 21.68
CA LEU A 181 -1.53 9.18 22.37
C LEU A 181 -2.67 8.48 21.61
N GLY A 182 -3.48 9.22 20.85
CA GLY A 182 -4.52 8.64 20.00
C GLY A 182 -3.92 7.74 18.91
N TYR A 183 -2.91 8.24 18.21
CA TYR A 183 -2.18 7.47 17.19
C TYR A 183 -1.48 6.25 17.78
N TYR A 184 -0.83 6.41 18.93
CA TYR A 184 -0.12 5.31 19.59
C TYR A 184 -1.08 4.19 19.99
N ASN A 185 -2.22 4.53 20.61
CA ASN A 185 -3.21 3.53 21.03
C ASN A 185 -3.92 2.88 19.83
N PHE A 186 -4.16 3.64 18.75
CA PHE A 186 -4.62 3.08 17.48
C PHE A 186 -3.64 2.01 16.99
N ALA A 187 -2.35 2.35 16.84
CA ALA A 187 -1.33 1.42 16.36
C ALA A 187 -1.21 0.15 17.21
N CYS A 188 -1.22 0.29 18.55
CA CYS A 188 -1.16 -0.87 19.45
C CYS A 188 -2.38 -1.79 19.27
N THR A 189 -3.58 -1.21 19.22
CA THR A 189 -4.83 -1.97 19.05
C THR A 189 -4.91 -2.62 17.67
N ALA A 190 -4.57 -1.86 16.63
CA ALA A 190 -4.51 -2.31 15.25
C ALA A 190 -3.53 -3.49 15.07
N SER A 191 -2.35 -3.43 15.71
CA SER A 191 -1.36 -4.52 15.71
C SER A 191 -1.88 -5.83 16.35
N ILE A 192 -2.79 -5.73 17.33
CA ILE A 192 -3.45 -6.90 17.92
C ILE A 192 -4.56 -7.43 17.00
N VAL A 193 -5.33 -6.54 16.37
CA VAL A 193 -6.49 -6.90 15.55
C VAL A 193 -6.05 -7.48 14.20
N ALA A 194 -5.06 -6.87 13.54
CA ALA A 194 -4.63 -7.22 12.18
C ALA A 194 -4.43 -8.72 11.92
N PRO A 195 -3.71 -9.49 12.77
CA PRO A 195 -3.49 -10.92 12.56
C PRO A 195 -4.74 -11.78 12.79
N THR A 196 -5.78 -11.21 13.42
CA THR A 196 -7.04 -11.90 13.72
C THR A 196 -8.15 -11.55 12.74
N LEU A 197 -7.89 -10.62 11.81
CA LEU A 197 -8.83 -10.29 10.76
C LEU A 197 -8.92 -11.47 9.80
N ASP A 198 -10.10 -12.08 9.80
CA ASP A 198 -10.57 -12.94 8.73
C ASP A 198 -11.24 -12.07 7.68
N CYS A 199 -11.09 -12.45 6.42
CA CYS A 199 -11.65 -11.77 5.25
C CYS A 199 -13.19 -11.84 5.20
N SER A 200 -13.80 -12.62 6.10
CA SER A 200 -15.25 -12.66 6.36
C SER A 200 -15.76 -11.55 7.30
N GLN A 201 -14.87 -10.81 7.97
CA GLN A 201 -15.26 -9.77 8.93
C GLN A 201 -15.62 -8.44 8.25
N ASP A 202 -16.42 -7.64 8.96
CA ASP A 202 -16.90 -6.31 8.57
C ASP A 202 -15.86 -5.51 7.78
N GLU A 203 -16.12 -5.30 6.48
CA GLU A 203 -15.25 -4.61 5.52
C GLU A 203 -14.75 -3.26 6.04
N SER A 204 -15.52 -2.59 6.90
CA SER A 204 -15.15 -1.30 7.48
C SER A 204 -13.96 -1.36 8.42
N ILE A 205 -13.71 -2.51 9.06
CA ILE A 205 -12.56 -2.74 9.94
C ILE A 205 -11.39 -3.33 9.14
N THR A 206 -11.66 -4.28 8.24
CA THR A 206 -10.65 -4.97 7.44
C THR A 206 -9.91 -4.01 6.50
N SER A 207 -10.62 -3.07 5.88
CA SER A 207 -10.00 -2.04 5.04
C SER A 207 -9.18 -1.01 5.82
N ALA A 208 -9.46 -0.83 7.12
CA ALA A 208 -8.87 0.24 7.93
C ALA A 208 -7.60 -0.17 8.69
N VAL A 209 -7.14 -1.42 8.57
CA VAL A 209 -6.03 -1.95 9.38
C VAL A 209 -5.04 -2.75 8.54
N SER A 210 -4.12 -2.05 7.90
CA SER A 210 -2.93 -2.63 7.28
C SER A 210 -1.67 -2.45 8.14
N LEU A 211 -0.57 -3.13 7.77
CA LEU A 211 0.75 -2.88 8.39
C LEU A 211 1.19 -1.43 8.16
N TYR A 212 0.91 -0.91 6.96
CA TYR A 212 1.20 0.47 6.60
C TYR A 212 0.50 1.44 7.54
N ASP A 213 -0.80 1.28 7.80
CA ASP A 213 -1.56 2.16 8.71
C ASP A 213 -0.98 2.16 10.13
N VAL A 214 -0.58 0.98 10.62
CA VAL A 214 0.05 0.83 11.93
C VAL A 214 1.39 1.56 11.98
N ILE A 215 2.23 1.42 10.94
CA ILE A 215 3.52 2.10 10.84
C ILE A 215 3.35 3.62 10.75
N GLN A 216 2.41 4.11 9.92
CA GLN A 216 2.16 5.54 9.79
C GLN A 216 1.64 6.15 11.10
N ALA A 217 0.74 5.46 11.80
CA ALA A 217 0.27 5.90 13.10
C ALA A 217 1.41 5.93 14.14
N LEU A 218 2.30 4.93 14.17
CA LEU A 218 3.47 4.97 15.06
C LEU A 218 4.43 6.11 14.71
N LYS A 219 4.73 6.30 13.41
CA LYS A 219 5.59 7.38 12.93
C LYS A 219 5.05 8.74 13.36
N LYS A 220 3.74 8.97 13.18
CA LYS A 220 3.06 10.20 13.63
C LYS A 220 3.05 10.34 15.16
N ALA A 221 2.82 9.25 15.90
CA ALA A 221 2.89 9.29 17.36
C ALA A 221 4.28 9.67 17.87
N VAL A 222 5.34 9.14 17.24
CA VAL A 222 6.75 9.41 17.58
C VAL A 222 7.16 10.83 17.21
N SER A 223 6.70 11.36 16.08
CA SER A 223 7.02 12.74 15.70
C SER A 223 6.36 13.76 16.63
N LEU A 224 5.15 13.46 17.12
CA LEU A 224 4.43 14.32 18.08
C LEU A 224 4.93 14.16 19.53
N ASP A 225 5.35 12.96 19.93
CA ASP A 225 5.85 12.64 21.27
C ASP A 225 7.00 11.62 21.17
N PRO A 226 8.27 12.08 21.13
CA PRO A 226 9.43 11.21 20.96
C PRO A 226 9.57 10.09 22.01
N VAL A 227 8.97 10.25 23.20
CA VAL A 227 8.97 9.20 24.25
C VAL A 227 8.28 7.93 23.76
N ARG A 228 7.35 8.05 22.80
CA ARG A 228 6.66 6.90 22.17
C ARG A 228 7.63 6.01 21.41
N ARG A 229 8.75 6.54 20.92
CA ARG A 229 9.77 5.74 20.22
C ARG A 229 10.32 4.68 21.15
N GLU A 230 10.77 5.08 22.34
CA GLU A 230 11.33 4.16 23.34
C GLU A 230 10.26 3.17 23.82
N ARG A 231 9.05 3.64 24.10
CA ARG A 231 7.95 2.77 24.51
C ARG A 231 7.64 1.70 23.46
N SER A 232 7.63 2.06 22.18
CA SER A 232 7.32 1.11 21.09
C SER A 232 8.31 -0.07 20.99
N LYS A 233 9.53 0.07 21.50
CA LYS A 233 10.55 -0.99 21.47
C LYS A 233 10.20 -2.16 22.39
N THR A 234 9.46 -1.90 23.47
CA THR A 234 9.14 -2.90 24.50
C THR A 234 7.65 -3.18 24.65
N ASP A 235 6.78 -2.40 24.01
CA ASP A 235 5.33 -2.58 24.13
C ASP A 235 4.90 -3.96 23.56
N PRO A 236 4.32 -4.87 24.37
CA PRO A 236 3.99 -6.22 23.90
C PRO A 236 3.01 -6.23 22.73
N ASP A 237 2.12 -5.23 22.62
CA ASP A 237 1.11 -5.17 21.56
C ASP A 237 1.73 -4.98 20.17
N LEU A 238 2.92 -4.38 20.11
CA LEU A 238 3.67 -4.11 18.88
C LEU A 238 4.67 -5.23 18.55
N ALA A 239 4.60 -6.38 19.22
CA ALA A 239 5.54 -7.48 19.02
C ALA A 239 5.58 -8.01 17.58
N LEU A 240 4.45 -7.99 16.88
CA LEU A 240 4.39 -8.39 15.47
C LEU A 240 4.93 -7.31 14.54
N VAL A 241 4.61 -6.04 14.79
CA VAL A 241 5.13 -4.89 14.05
C VAL A 241 6.66 -4.83 14.12
N ARG A 242 7.25 -5.15 15.29
CA ARG A 242 8.71 -5.24 15.46
C ARG A 242 9.40 -6.31 14.61
N LYS A 243 8.66 -7.17 13.93
CA LYS A 243 9.18 -8.14 12.95
C LYS A 243 9.27 -7.57 11.53
N SER A 244 8.71 -6.38 11.26
CA SER A 244 8.83 -5.74 9.95
C SER A 244 10.10 -4.91 9.83
N ALA A 245 10.64 -4.80 8.62
CA ALA A 245 11.77 -3.91 8.36
C ALA A 245 11.35 -2.43 8.41
N GLN A 246 10.12 -2.14 7.97
CA GLN A 246 9.51 -0.81 7.98
C GLN A 246 9.52 -0.19 9.39
N TYR A 247 9.24 -0.97 10.44
CA TYR A 247 9.27 -0.46 11.82
C TYR A 247 10.63 0.14 12.19
N TYR A 248 11.74 -0.54 11.87
CA TYR A 248 13.07 -0.05 12.22
C TYR A 248 13.44 1.21 11.43
N ARG A 249 13.06 1.28 10.15
CA ARG A 249 13.34 2.44 9.31
C ARG A 249 12.47 3.64 9.67
N GLU A 250 11.17 3.46 9.61
CA GLU A 250 10.21 4.55 9.66
C GLU A 250 9.92 5.02 11.10
N VAL A 251 9.98 4.12 12.08
CA VAL A 251 9.65 4.45 13.49
C VAL A 251 10.91 4.68 14.32
N LEU A 252 11.94 3.83 14.15
CA LEU A 252 13.20 3.96 14.89
C LEU A 252 14.26 4.80 14.16
N GLY A 253 14.07 5.12 12.88
CA GLY A 253 14.99 5.97 12.12
C GLY A 253 16.29 5.28 11.70
N TYR A 254 16.33 3.95 11.65
CA TYR A 254 17.54 3.22 11.25
C TYR A 254 17.80 3.40 9.76
N SER A 255 19.04 3.73 9.41
CA SER A 255 19.48 3.93 8.04
C SER A 255 19.99 2.63 7.42
N PRO A 256 19.49 2.22 6.24
CA PRO A 256 20.06 1.09 5.51
C PRO A 256 21.50 1.39 5.05
N ASN A 257 21.87 2.66 4.88
CA ASN A 257 23.22 3.06 4.46
C ASN A 257 24.25 2.96 5.60
N ASN A 258 23.81 2.82 6.85
CA ASN A 258 24.67 2.52 7.98
C ASN A 258 24.75 1.00 8.18
N ASN A 259 25.93 0.40 7.94
CA ASN A 259 26.11 -1.06 7.99
C ASN A 259 25.66 -1.69 9.31
N ALA A 260 25.89 -1.02 10.45
CA ALA A 260 25.54 -1.55 11.77
C ALA A 260 24.02 -1.51 12.00
N GLU A 261 23.35 -0.44 11.56
CA GLU A 261 21.90 -0.31 11.65
C GLU A 261 21.19 -1.24 10.69
N PHE A 262 21.65 -1.32 9.43
CA PHE A 262 21.08 -2.25 8.46
C PHE A 262 21.22 -3.71 8.91
N THR A 263 22.36 -4.06 9.52
CA THR A 263 22.53 -5.37 10.15
C THR A 263 21.51 -5.62 11.27
N LYS A 264 21.14 -4.60 12.06
CA LYS A 264 20.08 -4.73 13.07
C LYS A 264 18.71 -4.94 12.43
N ILE A 265 18.39 -4.23 11.35
CA ILE A 265 17.15 -4.43 10.58
C ILE A 265 17.08 -5.89 10.11
N LEU A 266 18.11 -6.34 9.37
CA LEU A 266 18.18 -7.71 8.83
C LEU A 266 17.95 -8.78 9.91
N ARG A 267 18.60 -8.65 11.07
CA ARG A 267 18.57 -9.67 12.13
C ARG A 267 17.30 -9.67 12.97
N ARG A 268 16.56 -8.56 13.02
CA ARG A 268 15.34 -8.45 13.85
C ARG A 268 14.06 -8.58 13.06
N SER A 269 14.12 -8.42 11.74
CA SER A 269 12.99 -8.58 10.85
C SER A 269 12.81 -10.04 10.41
N VAL A 270 11.57 -10.38 10.04
CA VAL A 270 11.23 -11.66 9.43
C VAL A 270 11.12 -11.45 7.92
N TRP A 271 11.87 -12.24 7.16
CA TRP A 271 11.96 -12.09 5.71
C TRP A 271 11.27 -13.26 5.03
N ARG A 272 10.26 -12.97 4.20
CA ARG A 272 9.46 -13.99 3.50
C ARG A 272 9.49 -13.71 2.00
N GLN A 273 9.65 -14.74 1.20
CA GLN A 273 9.35 -14.65 -0.23
C GLN A 273 7.85 -14.38 -0.41
N GLY A 274 7.49 -13.57 -1.40
CA GLY A 274 6.09 -13.32 -1.75
C GLY A 274 5.50 -14.45 -2.58
N ASP A 275 4.18 -14.50 -2.63
CA ASP A 275 3.46 -15.62 -3.22
C ASP A 275 3.53 -15.66 -4.76
N ASP A 276 3.91 -14.58 -5.43
CA ASP A 276 3.92 -14.53 -6.90
C ASP A 276 5.30 -14.81 -7.52
N ASP A 277 6.35 -14.85 -6.70
CA ASP A 277 7.75 -14.81 -7.14
C ASP A 277 8.48 -16.16 -6.98
N TYR A 278 7.78 -17.28 -7.27
CA TYR A 278 8.35 -18.61 -7.08
C TYR A 278 9.41 -18.96 -8.16
N PRO A 279 10.60 -19.47 -7.79
CA PRO A 279 11.38 -20.30 -8.72
C PRO A 279 10.50 -21.48 -9.16
N LYS A 280 10.77 -22.07 -10.34
CA LYS A 280 9.95 -23.11 -11.01
C LYS A 280 9.42 -24.26 -10.13
N ASP A 281 9.98 -24.43 -8.94
CA ASP A 281 9.65 -25.42 -7.93
C ASP A 281 8.52 -25.00 -6.95
N GLY A 282 8.03 -23.74 -7.02
CA GLY A 282 6.77 -23.29 -6.41
C GLY A 282 6.72 -23.14 -4.88
N LYS A 283 7.87 -23.02 -4.19
CA LYS A 283 7.91 -23.16 -2.72
C LYS A 283 8.37 -21.89 -2.00
N PRO A 284 7.65 -21.44 -0.96
CA PRO A 284 8.01 -20.24 -0.22
C PRO A 284 9.31 -20.46 0.57
N ALA A 285 10.20 -19.47 0.47
CA ALA A 285 11.42 -19.40 1.23
C ALA A 285 11.31 -18.34 2.34
N ARG A 286 11.98 -18.59 3.47
CA ARG A 286 12.16 -17.62 4.56
C ARG A 286 13.64 -17.43 4.83
N LEU A 287 14.06 -16.18 5.01
CA LEU A 287 15.44 -15.86 5.41
C LEU A 287 15.50 -15.47 6.88
N PHE A 288 16.52 -15.98 7.57
CA PHE A 288 16.85 -15.67 8.96
C PHE A 288 18.30 -15.21 9.04
N PHE A 289 18.51 -13.92 9.30
CA PHE A 289 19.84 -13.36 9.54
C PHE A 289 20.19 -13.51 11.01
N ARG A 290 21.33 -14.14 11.31
CA ARG A 290 21.79 -14.47 12.66
C ARG A 290 23.03 -13.66 13.03
N ALA A 291 23.54 -13.87 14.25
CA ALA A 291 24.84 -13.33 14.65
C ALA A 291 25.98 -13.89 13.78
N ASN A 292 27.16 -13.28 13.88
CA ASN A 292 28.38 -13.73 13.19
C ASN A 292 28.22 -13.87 11.67
N ASN A 293 27.43 -12.98 11.07
CA ASN A 293 27.25 -12.92 9.62
C ASN A 293 26.70 -14.23 9.01
N VAL A 294 25.91 -14.99 9.78
CA VAL A 294 25.26 -16.23 9.31
C VAL A 294 23.87 -15.91 8.80
N VAL A 295 23.50 -16.49 7.66
CA VAL A 295 22.14 -16.45 7.12
C VAL A 295 21.63 -17.87 6.90
N GLU A 296 20.39 -18.11 7.27
CA GLU A 296 19.69 -19.38 7.09
C GLU A 296 18.48 -19.17 6.19
N MET A 297 18.40 -19.93 5.11
CA MET A 297 17.23 -20.01 4.25
C MET A 297 16.48 -21.30 4.56
N ARG A 298 15.19 -21.19 4.90
CA ARG A 298 14.30 -22.34 5.08
C ARG A 298 13.33 -22.42 3.91
N ARG A 299 13.20 -23.60 3.30
CA ARG A 299 12.24 -23.91 2.24
C ARG A 299 11.38 -25.11 2.64
N TYR A 300 10.11 -25.08 2.29
CA TYR A 300 9.20 -26.21 2.53
C TYR A 300 9.29 -27.23 1.39
N ARG A 301 9.44 -28.52 1.72
CA ARG A 301 9.54 -29.63 0.77
C ARG A 301 8.18 -30.32 0.60
N GLY A 302 7.20 -29.66 -0.02
CA GLY A 302 5.89 -30.28 -0.27
C GLY A 302 5.01 -29.41 -1.16
N LYS A 303 3.84 -29.92 -1.55
CA LYS A 303 2.83 -29.13 -2.26
C LYS A 303 2.03 -28.21 -1.33
N ASP A 304 1.98 -28.52 -0.02
CA ASP A 304 1.10 -27.81 0.92
C ASP A 304 1.87 -27.33 2.17
N GLU A 305 2.08 -26.00 2.29
CA GLU A 305 2.62 -25.34 3.50
C GLU A 305 1.72 -25.61 4.73
N TYR A 306 0.43 -25.88 4.49
CA TYR A 306 -0.60 -26.11 5.51
C TYR A 306 -0.67 -27.55 6.03
N SER A 307 0.01 -28.51 5.39
CA SER A 307 -0.03 -29.92 5.82
C SER A 307 0.61 -30.16 7.19
N GLY A 308 1.27 -29.14 7.78
CA GLY A 308 1.71 -29.13 9.16
C GLY A 308 2.80 -30.15 9.50
N SER A 309 3.25 -30.98 8.56
CA SER A 309 4.29 -31.97 8.79
C SER A 309 5.67 -31.29 8.83
N PRO A 310 6.31 -31.19 10.01
CA PRO A 310 7.60 -30.51 10.18
C PRO A 310 8.76 -31.24 9.48
N ASP A 311 8.55 -32.47 9.01
CA ASP A 311 9.59 -33.37 8.46
C ASP A 311 10.11 -32.94 7.07
N ARG A 312 9.69 -31.78 6.58
CA ARG A 312 9.92 -31.36 5.20
C ARG A 312 10.58 -29.99 5.07
N ILE A 313 11.19 -29.43 6.12
CA ILE A 313 11.91 -28.15 5.99
C ILE A 313 13.35 -28.42 5.54
N ILE A 314 13.71 -27.95 4.34
CA ILE A 314 15.10 -27.89 3.89
C ILE A 314 15.71 -26.60 4.43
N SER A 315 16.75 -26.72 5.23
CA SER A 315 17.53 -25.58 5.72
C SER A 315 18.85 -25.49 4.95
N ILE A 316 19.14 -24.30 4.41
CA ILE A 316 20.40 -23.98 3.75
C ILE A 316 21.05 -22.85 4.54
N THR A 317 22.26 -23.09 5.04
CA THR A 317 23.01 -22.09 5.81
C THR A 317 24.14 -21.52 4.95
N GLY A 318 24.44 -20.24 5.16
CA GLY A 318 25.59 -19.59 4.56
C GLY A 318 25.92 -18.30 5.30
N HIS A 319 26.48 -17.34 4.58
CA HIS A 319 26.99 -16.09 5.16
C HIS A 319 26.39 -14.87 4.48
N TYR A 320 26.36 -13.75 5.20
CA TYR A 320 25.99 -12.46 4.62
C TYR A 320 26.98 -11.36 4.99
N ARG A 321 27.12 -10.35 4.15
CA ARG A 321 27.91 -9.15 4.42
C ARG A 321 27.09 -7.92 4.06
N VAL A 322 27.20 -6.87 4.88
CA VAL A 322 26.54 -5.59 4.64
C VAL A 322 27.59 -4.54 4.30
N HIS A 323 27.40 -3.85 3.18
CA HIS A 323 28.29 -2.78 2.75
C HIS A 323 27.51 -1.72 1.96
N ASN A 324 27.53 -0.46 2.43
CA ASN A 324 26.97 0.71 1.74
C ASN A 324 25.52 0.51 1.27
N GLY A 325 24.63 0.12 2.19
CA GLY A 325 23.21 -0.09 1.86
C GLY A 325 22.91 -1.36 1.07
N ALA A 326 23.92 -2.16 0.74
CA ALA A 326 23.76 -3.44 0.08
C ALA A 326 24.04 -4.60 1.04
N VAL A 327 23.34 -5.72 0.81
CA VAL A 327 23.57 -7.00 1.49
C VAL A 327 23.96 -8.05 0.45
N THR A 328 25.13 -8.63 0.62
CA THR A 328 25.58 -9.79 -0.16
C THR A 328 25.29 -11.05 0.65
N ILE A 329 24.56 -12.00 0.07
CA ILE A 329 24.25 -13.30 0.66
C ILE A 329 24.99 -14.37 -0.14
N THR A 330 25.68 -15.27 0.57
CA THR A 330 26.34 -16.44 0.01
C THR A 330 25.68 -17.70 0.55
N LEU A 331 25.10 -18.51 -0.34
CA LEU A 331 24.47 -19.81 -0.04
C LEU A 331 24.97 -20.85 -1.05
N ASN A 332 25.43 -22.02 -0.58
CA ASN A 332 25.99 -23.08 -1.44
C ASN A 332 27.04 -22.56 -2.44
N ASP A 333 28.02 -21.79 -1.94
CA ASP A 333 29.10 -21.18 -2.73
C ASP A 333 28.66 -20.18 -3.82
N LYS A 334 27.37 -19.86 -3.89
CA LYS A 334 26.84 -18.84 -4.79
C LYS A 334 26.50 -17.59 -4.03
N SER A 335 26.86 -16.44 -4.58
CA SER A 335 26.62 -15.14 -3.95
C SER A 335 25.70 -14.28 -4.79
N THR A 336 24.83 -13.53 -4.13
CA THR A 336 23.99 -12.52 -4.76
C THR A 336 23.94 -11.28 -3.86
N THR A 337 23.82 -10.09 -4.48
CA THR A 337 23.80 -8.82 -3.76
C THR A 337 22.47 -8.14 -4.01
N GLY A 338 21.86 -7.66 -2.93
CA GLY A 338 20.60 -6.96 -2.95
C GLY A 338 20.62 -5.70 -2.10
N ARG A 339 19.53 -4.95 -2.18
CA ARG A 339 19.33 -3.72 -1.41
C ARG A 339 17.93 -3.70 -0.84
N LEU A 340 17.77 -2.89 0.21
CA LEU A 340 16.46 -2.62 0.78
C LEU A 340 15.75 -1.56 -0.09
N THR A 341 14.55 -1.84 -0.57
CA THR A 341 13.72 -0.92 -1.36
C THR A 341 13.11 0.18 -0.50
N SER A 342 12.44 1.17 -1.11
CA SER A 342 11.64 2.17 -0.38
C SER A 342 10.62 1.50 0.56
N ASP A 343 9.99 0.43 0.11
CA ASP A 343 8.94 -0.30 0.85
C ASP A 343 9.48 -1.23 1.94
N SER A 344 10.81 -1.26 2.09
CA SER A 344 11.55 -2.10 3.04
C SER A 344 11.54 -3.60 2.71
N ASP A 345 11.51 -3.92 1.42
CA ASP A 345 11.75 -5.27 0.91
C ASP A 345 13.20 -5.43 0.49
N LEU A 346 13.74 -6.64 0.59
CA LEU A 346 15.04 -6.95 0.01
C LEU A 346 14.87 -7.35 -1.45
N TYR A 347 15.49 -6.59 -2.33
CA TYR A 347 15.51 -6.85 -3.76
C TYR A 347 16.92 -7.29 -4.20
N PHE A 348 16.99 -8.45 -4.84
CA PHE A 348 18.20 -9.10 -5.36
C PHE A 348 18.07 -9.33 -6.87
N PRO A 349 18.48 -8.37 -7.72
CA PRO A 349 18.20 -8.42 -9.16
C PRO A 349 18.79 -9.65 -9.88
N ASP A 350 19.90 -10.20 -9.36
CA ASP A 350 20.62 -11.32 -9.98
C ASP A 350 20.33 -12.68 -9.34
N ALA A 351 19.66 -12.70 -8.19
CA ALA A 351 19.50 -13.90 -7.38
C ALA A 351 18.79 -15.04 -8.11
N PHE A 352 17.74 -14.70 -8.87
CA PHE A 352 16.97 -15.65 -9.66
C PHE A 352 17.81 -16.25 -10.79
N ARG A 353 18.53 -15.41 -11.55
CA ARG A 353 19.40 -15.85 -12.66
C ARG A 353 20.53 -16.76 -12.17
N GLN A 354 21.05 -16.49 -10.98
CA GLN A 354 22.14 -17.26 -10.36
C GLN A 354 21.63 -18.53 -9.63
N ASN A 355 20.32 -18.69 -9.51
CA ASN A 355 19.67 -19.76 -8.73
C ASN A 355 20.20 -19.82 -7.29
N VAL A 356 20.22 -18.67 -6.61
CA VAL A 356 20.60 -18.55 -5.18
C VAL A 356 19.33 -18.47 -4.34
N LEU A 357 18.50 -17.47 -4.63
CA LEU A 357 17.28 -17.12 -3.92
C LEU A 357 16.32 -16.35 -4.87
N PRO A 358 15.07 -16.07 -4.47
CA PRO A 358 14.12 -15.27 -5.26
C PRO A 358 14.60 -13.83 -5.49
N SER A 359 14.07 -13.13 -6.50
CA SER A 359 14.42 -11.73 -6.76
C SER A 359 13.95 -10.78 -5.66
N GLN A 360 12.79 -11.03 -5.05
CA GLN A 360 12.24 -10.18 -4.01
C GLN A 360 11.91 -10.98 -2.74
N ILE A 361 12.24 -10.39 -1.59
CA ILE A 361 11.97 -10.95 -0.27
C ILE A 361 11.40 -9.85 0.62
N PHE A 362 10.15 -10.04 1.02
CA PHE A 362 9.35 -9.07 1.75
C PHE A 362 9.71 -9.00 3.23
N GLY A 363 9.77 -7.76 3.73
CA GLY A 363 10.07 -7.44 5.13
C GLY A 363 8.87 -7.58 6.07
N TYR A 364 8.30 -8.79 6.14
CA TYR A 364 7.08 -9.16 6.90
C TYR A 364 5.82 -8.39 6.46
N LEU A 365 4.85 -9.13 5.92
CA LEU A 365 3.47 -8.70 5.77
C LEU A 365 2.66 -9.19 6.99
N PHE A 366 1.68 -8.42 7.46
CA PHE A 366 0.71 -8.98 8.40
C PHE A 366 0.06 -10.19 7.75
N PRO A 367 0.06 -11.36 8.39
CA PRO A 367 -0.70 -12.49 7.89
C PRO A 367 -2.17 -12.12 8.03
N ILE A 368 -2.79 -11.70 6.93
CA ILE A 368 -4.24 -11.69 6.85
C ILE A 368 -4.61 -13.15 6.58
N HIS A 369 -5.25 -13.79 7.56
CA HIS A 369 -5.78 -15.12 7.36
C HIS A 369 -7.09 -15.00 6.57
N CYS A 370 -6.97 -14.85 5.25
CA CYS A 370 -8.09 -15.21 4.38
C CYS A 370 -8.11 -16.75 4.30
N PRO A 371 -9.12 -17.45 4.83
CA PRO A 371 -9.37 -18.80 4.40
C PRO A 371 -9.59 -18.74 2.88
N THR A 372 -8.67 -19.31 2.11
CA THR A 372 -8.90 -19.51 0.68
C THR A 372 -10.16 -20.36 0.56
N SER A 373 -11.19 -19.80 -0.04
CA SER A 373 -12.49 -20.44 -0.25
C SER A 373 -12.33 -21.83 -0.87
N GLY A 374 -13.05 -22.82 -0.31
CA GLY A 374 -13.49 -23.97 -1.10
C GLY A 374 -12.58 -25.20 -1.21
N ARG A 375 -12.02 -25.71 -0.11
CA ARG A 375 -11.98 -27.18 0.07
C ARG A 375 -12.63 -27.53 1.39
N GLU A 376 -13.91 -27.89 1.30
CA GLU A 376 -14.59 -28.66 2.32
C GLU A 376 -13.73 -29.90 2.66
N TRP A 377 -13.60 -30.18 3.95
CA TRP A 377 -12.96 -31.38 4.49
C TRP A 377 -13.89 -32.59 4.37
#